data_AF-K0C6S7-F1
#
_entry.id   AF-K0C6S7-F1
#
_cell.length_a   1.000
_cell.length_b   1.000
_cell.length_c   1.000
_cell.angle_alpha   90.00
_cell.angle_beta   90.00
_cell.angle_gamma   90.00
#
_symmetry.space_group_name_H-M   'P 1'
#
loop_
_entity.id
_entity.type
_entity.pdbx_description
1 polymer ?
#
loop_
_entity_poly.entity_id
_entity_poly.type
_entity_poly.pdbx_seq_one_letter_code
_entity_poly.pdbx_strand_id
1 'polypeptide(L)'
;MLTVVICLTCIAFMPYLASSIGGYYRISQTGKYDLVNPRVQAATLVGAGARSQYLHANCWEALGLFSAAVLAVFITNAINETVTMLCISFVVIRGVYFIAYLTNMATLRFSAFGLGFACCAGLFYTAITTIPA
;
A
#
# COMPACT_ATOMS: atom_id res chain seq x y z
N MET A 1 -20.75 1.63 -1.22
CA MET A 1 -20.02 2.27 -2.34
C MET A 1 -19.05 3.36 -1.87
N LEU A 2 -19.51 4.45 -1.21
CA LEU A 2 -18.63 5.54 -0.74
C LEU A 2 -17.43 5.05 0.09
N THR A 3 -17.65 4.14 1.04
CA THR A 3 -16.59 3.56 1.88
C THR A 3 -15.47 2.89 1.06
N VAL A 4 -15.82 2.14 0.01
CA VAL A 4 -14.84 1.49 -0.87
C VAL A 4 -13.97 2.53 -1.59
N VAL A 5 -14.60 3.63 -2.05
CA VAL A 5 -13.89 4.75 -2.70
C VAL A 5 -12.96 5.48 -1.71
N ILE A 6 -13.39 5.66 -0.46
CA ILE A 6 -12.54 6.23 0.60
C ILE A 6 -11.33 5.32 0.84
N CYS A 7 -11.54 4.00 0.95
CA CYS A 7 -10.45 3.05 1.13
C CYS A 7 -9.45 3.10 -0.04
N LEU A 8 -9.95 3.11 -1.28
CA LEU A 8 -9.10 3.27 -2.47
C LEU A 8 -8.30 4.56 -2.43
N THR A 9 -8.95 5.67 -2.07
CA THR A 9 -8.30 6.98 -1.89
C THR A 9 -7.18 6.91 -0.86
N CYS A 10 -7.43 6.34 0.32
CA CYS A 10 -6.40 6.19 1.35
C CYS A 10 -5.17 5.43 0.85
N ILE A 11 -5.37 4.33 0.11
CA ILE A 11 -4.27 3.55 -0.46
C ILE A 11 -3.57 4.30 -1.59
N ALA A 12 -4.31 5.05 -2.42
CA ALA A 12 -3.75 5.85 -3.52
C ALA A 12 -2.80 6.94 -3.03
N PHE A 13 -3.05 7.52 -1.85
CA PHE A 13 -2.18 8.53 -1.25
C PHE A 13 -0.99 7.93 -0.46
N MET A 14 -1.02 6.65 -0.12
CA MET A 14 0.01 6.01 0.71
C MET A 14 1.43 6.01 0.09
N PRO A 15 1.63 5.78 -1.23
CA PRO A 15 2.97 5.89 -1.84
C PRO A 15 3.57 7.29 -1.68
N TYR A 16 2.76 8.34 -1.82
CA TYR A 16 3.22 9.72 -1.67
C TYR A 16 3.63 10.01 -0.22
N LEU A 17 2.92 9.48 0.76
CA LEU A 17 3.32 9.55 2.17
C LEU A 17 4.69 8.88 2.41
N ALA A 18 4.90 7.68 1.85
CA ALA A 18 6.19 6.99 1.93
C ALA A 18 7.33 7.78 1.24
N SER A 19 7.04 8.38 0.08
CA SER A 19 7.99 9.23 -0.65
C SER A 19 8.42 10.46 0.16
N SER A 20 7.49 11.11 0.86
CA SER A 20 7.77 12.25 1.74
C SER A 20 8.70 11.87 2.89
N ILE A 21 8.51 10.69 3.50
CA ILE A 21 9.41 10.15 4.53
C ILE A 21 10.81 9.89 3.93
N GLY A 22 10.87 9.36 2.71
CA GLY A 22 12.13 9.21 1.98
C GLY A 22 12.82 10.55 1.70
N GLY A 23 12.06 11.61 1.43
CA GLY A 23 12.57 12.96 1.28
C GLY A 23 13.21 13.50 2.56
N TYR A 24 12.58 13.26 3.71
CA TYR A 24 13.17 13.57 5.01
C TYR A 24 14.52 12.87 5.22
N TYR A 25 14.62 11.58 4.90
CA TYR A 25 15.89 10.85 5.05
C TYR A 25 16.97 11.27 4.05
N ARG A 26 16.61 11.68 2.83
CA ARG A 26 17.55 12.29 1.88
C ARG A 26 18.23 13.52 2.49
N ILE A 27 17.45 14.42 3.07
CA ILE A 27 17.99 15.63 3.70
C ILE A 27 18.79 15.29 4.96
N SER A 28 18.23 14.47 5.87
CA SER A 28 18.86 14.22 7.17
C SER A 28 20.14 13.39 7.10
N GLN A 29 20.28 12.50 6.11
CA GLN A 29 21.48 11.66 5.97
C GLN A 29 22.55 12.24 5.03
N THR A 30 22.17 13.12 4.09
CA THR A 30 23.09 13.65 3.08
C THR A 30 23.26 15.17 3.13
N GLY A 31 22.55 15.85 4.03
CA GLY A 31 22.63 17.30 4.27
C GLY A 31 21.86 18.18 3.26
N LYS A 32 21.38 17.62 2.15
CA LYS A 32 20.62 18.35 1.13
C LYS A 32 19.65 17.45 0.39
N TYR A 33 18.73 18.01 -0.37
CA TYR A 33 17.92 17.26 -1.34
C TYR A 33 18.50 17.48 -2.74
N ASP A 34 18.91 16.41 -3.43
CA ASP A 34 19.38 16.48 -4.81
C ASP A 34 18.17 16.53 -5.76
N LEU A 35 17.96 17.69 -6.39
CA LEU A 35 16.88 17.90 -7.37
C LEU A 35 17.23 17.37 -8.77
N VAL A 36 18.52 17.17 -9.06
CA VAL A 36 18.99 16.68 -10.36
C VAL A 36 18.91 15.15 -10.39
N ASN A 37 19.43 14.48 -9.36
CA ASN A 37 19.48 13.02 -9.29
C ASN A 37 18.88 12.45 -7.99
N PRO A 38 17.60 12.71 -7.67
CA PRO A 38 16.99 12.32 -6.39
C PRO A 38 16.96 10.81 -6.15
N ARG A 39 16.91 9.99 -7.21
CA ARG A 39 16.92 8.53 -7.12
C ARG A 39 18.30 7.97 -6.82
N VAL A 40 19.35 8.58 -7.37
CA VAL A 40 20.74 8.21 -7.06
C VAL A 40 21.04 8.51 -5.60
N GLN A 41 20.65 9.70 -5.13
CA GLN A 41 20.74 10.07 -3.71
C GLN A 41 19.93 9.11 -2.82
N ALA A 42 18.73 8.71 -3.24
CA ALA A 42 17.93 7.76 -2.47
C ALA A 42 18.60 6.38 -2.29
N ALA A 43 19.40 5.96 -3.26
CA ALA A 43 20.12 4.68 -3.22
C ALA A 43 21.29 4.68 -2.21
N THR A 44 21.77 5.85 -1.78
CA THR A 44 22.84 5.97 -0.77
C THR A 44 22.30 5.94 0.66
N LEU A 45 20.98 5.91 0.86
CA LEU A 45 20.38 5.93 2.19
C LEU A 45 20.63 4.62 2.93
N VAL A 46 20.73 4.70 4.25
CA VAL A 46 20.94 3.56 5.15
C VAL A 46 19.85 3.46 6.22
N GLY A 47 19.72 2.28 6.83
CA GLY A 47 18.78 2.04 7.93
C GLY A 47 17.34 2.36 7.57
N ALA A 48 16.70 3.24 8.35
CA ALA A 48 15.32 3.65 8.11
C ALA A 48 15.13 4.41 6.78
N GLY A 49 16.18 5.12 6.32
CA GLY A 49 16.19 5.78 5.01
C GLY A 49 16.09 4.79 3.86
N ALA A 50 16.91 3.74 3.86
CA ALA A 50 16.79 2.65 2.88
C ALA A 50 15.41 1.99 2.92
N ARG A 51 14.92 1.68 4.14
CA ARG A 51 13.59 1.07 4.33
C ARG A 51 12.45 1.93 3.81
N SER A 52 12.54 3.25 3.88
CA SER A 52 11.53 4.15 3.30
C SER A 52 11.42 4.03 1.78
N GLN A 53 12.54 3.76 1.07
CA GLN A 53 12.52 3.56 -0.38
C GLN A 53 11.85 2.24 -0.75
N TYR A 54 12.17 1.16 -0.02
CA TYR A 54 11.54 -0.14 -0.25
C TYR A 54 10.05 -0.13 0.12
N LEU A 55 9.67 0.58 1.19
CA LEU A 55 8.28 0.80 1.55
C LEU A 55 7.54 1.57 0.44
N HIS A 56 8.13 2.63 -0.09
CA HIS A 56 7.54 3.41 -1.18
C HIS A 56 7.27 2.55 -2.42
N ALA A 57 8.24 1.72 -2.84
CA ALA A 57 8.04 0.76 -3.93
C ALA A 57 6.89 -0.21 -3.63
N ASN A 58 6.85 -0.78 -2.42
CA ASN A 58 5.80 -1.72 -2.05
C ASN A 58 4.41 -1.07 -1.95
N CYS A 59 4.30 0.21 -1.60
CA CYS A 59 3.04 0.94 -1.64
C CYS A 59 2.49 1.03 -3.07
N TRP A 60 3.34 1.18 -4.09
CA TRP A 60 2.91 1.17 -5.50
C TRP A 60 2.41 -0.22 -5.93
N GLU A 61 3.12 -1.28 -5.56
CA GLU A 61 2.71 -2.67 -5.84
C GLU A 61 1.34 -2.97 -5.20
N ALA A 62 1.18 -2.60 -3.93
CA ALA A 62 -0.06 -2.80 -3.19
C ALA A 62 -1.23 -1.99 -3.78
N LEU A 63 -0.98 -0.73 -4.18
CA LEU A 63 -1.97 0.09 -4.86
C LEU A 63 -2.41 -0.55 -6.18
N GLY A 64 -1.47 -1.05 -6.99
CA GLY A 64 -1.79 -1.71 -8.25
C GLY A 64 -2.73 -2.90 -8.07
N LEU A 65 -2.39 -3.81 -7.16
CA LEU A 65 -3.21 -4.98 -6.87
C LEU A 65 -4.57 -4.62 -6.27
N PHE A 66 -4.60 -3.70 -5.30
CA PHE A 66 -5.84 -3.29 -4.65
C PHE A 66 -6.77 -2.53 -5.60
N SER A 67 -6.23 -1.69 -6.48
CA SER A 67 -7.01 -0.97 -7.50
C SER A 67 -7.65 -1.95 -8.47
N ALA A 68 -6.92 -2.97 -8.93
CA ALA A 68 -7.47 -4.00 -9.80
C ALA A 68 -8.59 -4.80 -9.11
N ALA A 69 -8.40 -5.16 -7.84
CA ALA A 69 -9.39 -5.88 -7.05
C ALA A 69 -10.66 -5.06 -6.79
N VAL A 70 -10.51 -3.77 -6.43
CA VAL A 70 -11.63 -2.83 -6.28
C VAL A 70 -12.35 -2.64 -7.62
N LEU A 71 -11.62 -2.44 -8.71
CA LEU A 71 -12.22 -2.29 -10.03
C LEU A 71 -13.04 -3.53 -10.42
N ALA A 72 -12.53 -4.74 -10.14
CA ALA A 72 -13.24 -5.99 -10.44
C ALA A 72 -14.61 -6.04 -9.75
N VAL A 73 -14.69 -5.75 -8.44
CA VAL A 73 -15.97 -5.74 -7.71
C VAL A 73 -16.92 -4.62 -8.17
N PHE A 74 -16.39 -3.51 -8.70
CA PHE A 74 -17.21 -2.46 -9.31
C PHE A 74 -17.79 -2.90 -10.65
N ILE A 75 -16.98 -3.49 -11.53
CA ILE A 75 -17.42 -3.95 -12.86
C ILE A 75 -18.48 -5.04 -12.75
N THR A 76 -18.34 -5.95 -11.78
CA THR A 76 -19.31 -7.04 -11.57
C THR A 76 -20.49 -6.66 -10.68
N ASN A 77 -20.59 -5.39 -10.25
CA ASN A 77 -21.60 -4.92 -9.28
C ASN A 77 -21.64 -5.76 -7.99
N ALA A 78 -20.52 -6.32 -7.56
CA ALA A 78 -20.39 -7.22 -6.41
C ALA A 78 -20.21 -6.48 -5.07
N ILE A 79 -20.51 -5.18 -5.00
CA ILE A 79 -20.32 -4.37 -3.79
C ILE A 79 -21.37 -4.75 -2.76
N ASN A 80 -20.92 -5.42 -1.69
CA ASN A 80 -21.71 -5.80 -0.53
C ASN A 80 -20.98 -5.48 0.78
N GLU A 81 -21.54 -5.93 1.91
CA GLU A 81 -20.94 -5.74 3.23
C GLU A 81 -19.56 -6.40 3.35
N THR A 82 -19.39 -7.62 2.83
CA THR A 82 -18.11 -8.33 2.80
C THR A 82 -17.03 -7.57 2.06
N VAL A 83 -17.32 -7.06 0.85
CA VAL A 83 -16.40 -6.20 0.08
C VAL A 83 -16.01 -4.97 0.87
N THR A 84 -16.98 -4.34 1.54
CA THR A 84 -16.74 -3.15 2.36
C THR A 84 -15.80 -3.46 3.52
N MET A 85 -16.03 -4.56 4.24
CA MET A 85 -15.15 -5.01 5.32
C MET A 85 -13.74 -5.34 4.82
N LEU A 86 -13.61 -6.06 3.71
CA LEU A 86 -12.30 -6.38 3.11
C LEU A 86 -11.50 -5.13 2.74
N CYS A 87 -12.16 -4.10 2.21
CA CYS A 87 -11.51 -2.82 1.89
C CYS A 87 -11.02 -2.08 3.15
N ILE A 88 -11.84 -2.03 4.20
CA ILE A 88 -11.47 -1.41 5.48
C ILE A 88 -10.29 -2.17 6.11
N SER A 89 -10.39 -3.51 6.17
CA SER A 89 -9.33 -4.37 6.69
C SER A 89 -8.03 -4.15 5.94
N PHE A 90 -8.07 -4.09 4.61
CA PHE A 90 -6.89 -3.81 3.80
C PHE A 90 -6.22 -2.49 4.22
N VAL A 91 -6.99 -1.39 4.33
CA VAL A 91 -6.44 -0.08 4.75
C VAL A 91 -5.77 -0.15 6.13
N VAL A 92 -6.42 -0.76 7.12
CA VAL A 92 -5.86 -0.92 8.47
C VAL A 92 -4.59 -1.76 8.46
N ILE A 93 -4.62 -2.91 7.77
CA ILE A 93 -3.46 -3.80 7.62
C ILE A 93 -2.30 -3.09 6.93
N ARG A 94 -2.57 -2.27 5.91
CA ARG A 94 -1.55 -1.46 5.23
C ARG A 94 -0.96 -0.40 6.15
N GLY A 95 -1.75 0.21 7.04
CA GLY A 95 -1.23 1.09 8.09
C GLY A 95 -0.25 0.37 9.02
N VAL A 96 -0.61 -0.84 9.49
CA VAL A 96 0.28 -1.68 10.32
C VAL A 96 1.55 -2.07 9.56
N TYR A 97 1.41 -2.52 8.30
CA TYR A 97 2.54 -2.86 7.44
C TYR A 97 3.50 -1.66 7.27
N PHE A 98 2.95 -0.47 7.03
CA PHE A 98 3.71 0.76 6.82
C PHE A 98 4.60 1.08 8.03
N ILE A 99 4.02 1.04 9.24
CA ILE A 99 4.75 1.28 10.49
C ILE A 99 5.80 0.19 10.71
N ALA A 100 5.40 -1.09 10.62
CA ALA A 100 6.29 -2.22 10.81
C ALA A 100 7.50 -2.22 9.86
N TYR A 101 7.31 -1.74 8.62
CA TYR A 101 8.38 -1.63 7.65
C TYR A 101 9.42 -0.60 8.08
N LEU A 102 9.00 0.60 8.49
CA LEU A 102 9.93 1.66 8.90
C LEU A 102 10.69 1.29 10.18
N THR A 103 10.01 0.64 11.13
CA THR A 103 10.57 0.23 12.43
C THR A 103 11.29 -1.11 12.41
N ASN A 104 11.44 -1.74 11.24
CA ASN A 104 12.16 -3.01 11.06
C ASN A 104 11.54 -4.22 11.81
N MET A 105 10.22 -4.25 11.99
CA MET A 105 9.50 -5.35 12.63
C MET A 105 9.16 -6.44 11.61
N ALA A 106 10.14 -7.30 11.30
CA ALA A 106 10.07 -8.24 10.17
C ALA A 106 8.86 -9.19 10.21
N THR A 107 8.59 -9.83 11.35
CA THR A 107 7.47 -10.78 11.48
C THR A 107 6.12 -10.09 11.31
N LEU A 108 5.92 -8.94 11.95
CA LEU A 108 4.68 -8.16 11.82
C LEU A 108 4.47 -7.69 10.38
N ARG A 109 5.53 -7.24 9.72
CA ARG A 109 5.52 -6.87 8.30
C ARG A 109 5.10 -8.03 7.41
N PHE A 110 5.67 -9.22 7.61
CA PHE A 110 5.32 -10.40 6.80
C PHE A 110 3.86 -10.82 7.01
N SER A 111 3.40 -10.87 8.26
CA SER A 111 2.01 -11.19 8.57
C SER A 111 1.03 -10.17 7.96
N ALA A 112 1.33 -8.87 8.09
CA ALA A 112 0.51 -7.82 7.49
C ALA A 112 0.51 -7.87 5.96
N PHE A 113 1.64 -8.23 5.32
CA PHE A 113 1.67 -8.47 3.89
C PHE A 113 0.71 -9.60 3.47
N GLY A 114 0.80 -10.76 4.12
CA GLY A 114 -0.03 -11.91 3.81
C GLY A 114 -1.52 -11.64 4.01
N LEU A 115 -1.89 -10.99 5.13
CA LEU A 115 -3.28 -10.62 5.39
C LEU A 115 -3.81 -9.59 4.38
N GLY A 116 -3.01 -8.59 4.01
CA GLY A 116 -3.38 -7.61 2.99
C GLY A 116 -3.58 -8.26 1.62
N PHE A 117 -2.70 -9.20 1.26
CA PHE A 117 -2.84 -9.99 0.03
C PHE A 117 -4.15 -10.81 0.05
N ALA A 118 -4.48 -11.44 1.18
CA ALA A 118 -5.71 -12.20 1.34
C ALA A 118 -6.97 -11.32 1.19
N CYS A 119 -6.95 -10.06 1.63
CA CYS A 119 -8.04 -9.12 1.37
C CYS A 119 -8.27 -8.90 -0.13
N CYS A 120 -7.21 -8.67 -0.91
CA CYS A 120 -7.32 -8.52 -2.36
C CYS A 120 -7.82 -9.81 -3.03
N ALA A 121 -7.34 -10.98 -2.58
CA ALA A 121 -7.83 -12.26 -3.08
C ALA A 121 -9.33 -12.45 -2.79
N GLY A 122 -9.80 -12.07 -1.60
CA GLY A 122 -11.22 -12.12 -1.24
C GLY A 122 -12.09 -11.17 -2.07
N LEU A 123 -11.58 -9.99 -2.42
CA LEU A 123 -12.27 -9.06 -3.33
C LEU A 123 -12.43 -9.67 -4.73
N PHE A 124 -11.36 -10.23 -5.30
CA PHE A 124 -11.44 -10.93 -6.59
C PHE A 124 -12.37 -12.13 -6.52
N TYR A 125 -12.30 -12.94 -5.46
CA TYR A 125 -13.20 -14.07 -5.27
C TYR A 125 -14.66 -13.63 -5.29
N THR A 126 -14.99 -12.57 -4.56
CA THR A 126 -16.37 -12.04 -4.52
C THR A 126 -16.80 -11.56 -5.91
N ALA A 127 -15.92 -10.87 -6.64
CA ALA A 127 -16.20 -10.44 -8.01
C ALA A 127 -16.48 -11.62 -8.95
N ILE A 128 -15.65 -12.67 -8.91
CA ILE A 128 -15.78 -13.88 -9.74
C ILE A 128 -17.10 -14.59 -9.45
N THR A 129 -17.42 -14.84 -8.18
CA THR A 129 -18.64 -15.57 -7.80
C THR A 129 -19.95 -14.83 -8.07
N THR A 130 -19.88 -13.54 -8.41
CA THR A 130 -21.05 -12.73 -8.76
C THR A 130 -21.42 -12.85 -10.24
N ILE A 131 -20.49 -13.28 -11.10
CA ILE A 131 -20.73 -13.45 -12.53
C ILE A 131 -21.56 -14.72 -12.75
N PRO A 132 -22.77 -14.64 -13.33
CA PRO A 132 -23.51 -15.84 -13.70
C PRO A 132 -22.76 -16.62 -14.79
N ALA A 133 -22.73 -17.94 -14.66
CA ALA A 133 -22.08 -18.85 -15.60
C ALA A 133 -22.74 -18.86 -16.99
#